data_AF-I6ZFI5-F1
#
_entry.id   AF-I6ZFI5-F1
#
_cell.length_a   1.000
_cell.length_b   1.000
_cell.length_c   1.000
_cell.angle_alpha   90.00
_cell.angle_beta   90.00
_cell.angle_gamma   90.00
#
_symmetry.space_group_name_H-M   'P 1'
#
loop_
_entity.id
_entity.type
_entity.pdbx_description
1 polymer ?
#
loop_
_entity_poly.entity_id
_entity_poly.type
_entity_poly.pdbx_seq_one_letter_code
_entity_poly.pdbx_strand_id
1 'polypeptide(L)'
;MEEMAADRGKGAKGTNGLGCFWIPGFPAELFFCFDKGELGSAPYLFHYSWRGNRGERAEDKLQKVENIVRGGSSVHLKKGSQRAMSGKTKLLMGWTHKWPEQTPFDPGKHCVITQNENKNYKVACTSPVNSGQDKWEKEIPASHIVEPNNSEIKRVSE
;
A
#
# COMPACT_ATOMS: atom_id res chain seq x y z
N MET A 1 -15.54 -5.21 -30.38
CA MET A 1 -15.18 -4.27 -29.30
C MET A 1 -15.40 -5.03 -28.00
N GLU A 2 -14.60 -6.07 -27.80
CA GLU A 2 -13.26 -6.08 -27.20
C GLU A 2 -13.35 -6.35 -25.70
N GLU A 3 -12.62 -7.41 -25.34
CA GLU A 3 -12.50 -8.07 -24.06
C GLU A 3 -12.07 -7.10 -22.94
N MET A 4 -12.61 -7.26 -21.73
CA MET A 4 -11.89 -7.05 -20.45
C MET A 4 -12.79 -7.51 -19.28
N ALA A 5 -12.98 -8.82 -19.10
CA ALA A 5 -13.60 -9.35 -17.89
C ALA A 5 -13.17 -10.80 -17.62
N ALA A 6 -11.87 -11.07 -17.58
CA ALA A 6 -11.40 -12.42 -17.28
C ALA A 6 -9.98 -12.47 -16.70
N ASP A 7 -9.60 -11.62 -15.74
CA ASP A 7 -8.48 -12.01 -14.87
C ASP A 7 -8.36 -11.18 -13.58
N ARG A 8 -9.07 -11.55 -12.52
CA ARG A 8 -8.69 -11.25 -11.11
C ARG A 8 -9.38 -12.26 -10.19
N GLY A 9 -8.89 -13.49 -10.20
CA GLY A 9 -9.44 -14.56 -9.35
C GLY A 9 -8.78 -15.93 -9.48
N LYS A 10 -7.68 -16.05 -10.23
CA LYS A 10 -6.81 -17.23 -10.15
C LYS A 10 -5.74 -16.94 -9.11
N GLY A 11 -5.74 -17.73 -8.03
CA GLY A 11 -4.65 -17.75 -7.07
C GLY A 11 -3.32 -17.78 -7.81
N ALA A 12 -2.44 -16.83 -7.47
CA ALA A 12 -1.14 -16.64 -8.07
C ALA A 12 -0.45 -17.99 -8.31
N LYS A 13 -0.27 -18.35 -9.58
CA LYS A 13 0.57 -19.48 -9.97
C LYS A 13 2.01 -19.04 -9.79
N GLY A 14 2.52 -19.17 -8.57
CA GLY A 14 3.91 -18.85 -8.21
C GLY A 14 4.05 -18.26 -6.80
N THR A 15 3.45 -18.88 -5.79
CA THR A 15 3.35 -18.25 -4.46
C THR A 15 4.67 -18.34 -3.68
N ASN A 16 5.60 -17.42 -3.94
CA ASN A 16 6.70 -17.13 -2.99
C ASN A 16 6.20 -16.47 -1.69
N GLY A 17 4.87 -16.34 -1.54
CA GLY A 17 4.18 -15.82 -0.38
C GLY A 17 3.94 -14.32 -0.47
N LEU A 18 3.14 -13.81 0.47
CA LEU A 18 3.00 -12.37 0.66
C LEU A 18 4.15 -11.87 1.53
N GLY A 19 4.76 -10.75 1.17
CA GLY A 19 5.66 -9.99 2.05
C GLY A 19 4.97 -8.71 2.49
N CYS A 20 5.02 -8.38 3.77
CA CYS A 20 4.50 -7.13 4.32
C CYS A 20 5.54 -6.43 5.19
N PHE A 21 5.50 -5.10 5.22
CA PHE A 21 6.42 -4.32 6.05
C PHE A 21 5.84 -2.95 6.38
N TRP A 22 6.27 -2.46 7.53
CA TRP A 22 6.15 -1.05 7.90
C TRP A 22 7.33 -0.31 7.31
N ILE A 23 7.13 0.93 6.86
CA ILE A 23 8.27 1.77 6.52
C ILE A 23 9.00 2.12 7.83
N PRO A 24 10.31 1.85 7.96
CA PRO A 24 11.05 2.20 9.16
C PRO A 24 10.90 3.69 9.48
N GLY A 25 10.53 4.01 10.72
CA GLY A 25 10.27 5.38 11.18
C GLY A 25 8.84 5.89 10.95
N PHE A 26 7.95 5.13 10.30
CA PHE A 26 6.52 5.46 10.21
C PHE A 26 5.77 5.05 11.50
N PRO A 27 4.71 5.78 11.89
CA PRO A 27 3.73 5.27 12.84
C PRO A 27 3.14 3.95 12.33
N ALA A 28 2.85 3.02 13.25
CA ALA A 28 2.30 1.70 12.96
C ALA A 28 0.84 1.70 12.45
N GLU A 29 0.45 2.72 11.67
CA GLU A 29 -0.88 2.90 11.09
C GLU A 29 -0.93 2.56 9.60
N LEU A 30 0.20 2.64 8.87
CA LEU A 30 0.28 2.28 7.46
C LEU A 30 1.37 1.25 7.18
N PHE A 31 1.04 0.19 6.43
CA PHE A 31 2.02 -0.80 5.99
C PHE A 31 1.75 -1.24 4.55
N PHE A 32 2.82 -1.68 3.90
CA PHE A 32 2.76 -2.21 2.55
C PHE A 32 2.77 -3.73 2.58
N CYS A 33 2.07 -4.34 1.63
CA CYS A 33 2.15 -5.76 1.33
C CYS A 33 2.32 -5.96 -0.18
N PHE A 34 2.94 -7.07 -0.58
CA PHE A 34 3.16 -7.38 -1.99
C PHE A 34 3.32 -8.89 -2.18
N ASP A 35 3.04 -9.37 -3.39
CA ASP A 35 3.35 -10.76 -3.75
C ASP A 35 4.84 -10.87 -4.07
N LYS A 36 5.56 -11.72 -3.32
CA LYS A 36 6.99 -11.96 -3.54
C LYS A 36 7.27 -12.65 -4.87
N GLY A 37 6.26 -13.28 -5.48
CA GLY A 37 6.33 -13.88 -6.82
C GLY A 37 6.16 -12.88 -7.95
N GLU A 38 5.64 -11.68 -7.69
CA GLU A 38 5.30 -10.67 -8.70
C GLU A 38 6.06 -9.36 -8.46
N LEU A 39 7.41 -9.42 -8.44
CA LEU A 39 8.23 -8.22 -8.39
C LEU A 39 8.00 -7.35 -9.64
N GLY A 40 7.97 -6.03 -9.45
CA GLY A 40 7.58 -5.05 -10.46
C GLY A 40 6.08 -4.76 -10.49
N SER A 41 5.26 -5.52 -9.75
CA SER A 41 3.85 -5.22 -9.55
C SER A 41 3.63 -4.10 -8.51
N ALA A 42 2.41 -3.58 -8.49
CA ALA A 42 2.02 -2.56 -7.54
C ALA A 42 1.77 -3.17 -6.16
N PRO A 43 2.39 -2.64 -5.10
CA PRO A 43 2.14 -3.10 -3.75
C PRO A 43 0.75 -2.66 -3.27
N TYR A 44 0.23 -3.36 -2.27
CA TYR A 44 -0.95 -2.97 -1.52
C TYR A 44 -0.56 -2.11 -0.33
N LEU A 45 -1.23 -0.96 -0.15
CA LEU A 45 -1.12 -0.16 1.06
C LEU A 45 -2.31 -0.46 1.97
N PHE A 46 -2.05 -0.74 3.23
CA PHE A 46 -3.06 -0.99 4.24
C PHE A 46 -2.99 0.06 5.35
N HIS A 47 -4.16 0.40 5.87
CA HIS A 47 -4.33 1.19 7.08
C HIS A 47 -4.79 0.30 8.22
N TYR A 48 -4.09 0.39 9.37
CA TYR A 48 -4.44 -0.28 10.61
C TYR A 48 -4.91 0.72 11.67
N SER A 49 -6.15 0.56 12.12
CA SER A 49 -6.70 1.33 13.24
C SER A 49 -6.49 0.59 14.57
N TRP A 50 -5.60 1.14 15.40
CA TRP A 50 -5.46 0.72 16.81
C TRP A 50 -6.66 1.14 17.67
N ARG A 51 -7.39 2.18 17.24
CA ARG A 51 -8.56 2.71 17.94
C ARG A 51 -9.81 1.92 17.57
N GLY A 52 -9.81 0.63 17.92
CA GLY A 52 -11.00 -0.18 17.82
C GLY A 52 -11.86 -0.04 19.07
N ASN A 53 -13.11 0.37 18.91
CA ASN A 53 -14.11 0.19 19.97
C ASN A 53 -14.25 -1.31 20.27
N ARG A 54 -14.59 -1.67 21.52
CA ARG A 54 -14.89 -3.06 21.89
C ARG A 54 -15.96 -3.60 20.92
N GLY A 55 -15.61 -4.59 20.10
CA GLY A 55 -16.52 -5.25 19.16
C GLY A 55 -16.21 -5.08 17.67
N GLU A 56 -15.26 -4.23 17.26
CA GLU A 56 -14.87 -4.13 15.84
C GLU A 56 -14.20 -5.42 15.33
N ARG A 57 -14.61 -5.87 14.13
CA ARG A 57 -14.03 -7.04 13.46
C ARG A 57 -12.63 -6.68 12.95
N ALA A 58 -11.78 -7.70 12.78
CA ALA A 58 -10.42 -7.51 12.25
C ALA A 58 -10.42 -6.75 10.90
N GLU A 59 -11.41 -7.02 10.05
CA GLU A 59 -11.60 -6.37 8.73
C GLU A 59 -11.99 -4.87 8.80
N ASP A 60 -12.43 -4.40 9.97
CA ASP A 60 -12.74 -2.98 10.18
C ASP A 60 -11.51 -2.24 10.71
N LYS A 61 -10.61 -2.97 11.38
CA LYS A 61 -9.32 -2.46 11.86
C LYS A 61 -8.29 -2.40 10.76
N LEU A 62 -8.27 -3.40 9.87
CA LEU A 62 -7.35 -3.48 8.75
C LEU A 62 -8.11 -3.26 7.45
N GLN A 63 -7.79 -2.18 6.73
CA GLN A 63 -8.42 -1.90 5.44
C GLN A 63 -7.40 -1.48 4.40
N LYS A 64 -7.61 -1.93 3.16
CA LYS A 64 -6.81 -1.48 2.02
C LYS A 64 -7.10 -0.01 1.71
N VAL A 65 -6.03 0.76 1.49
CA VAL A 65 -6.09 2.14 1.00
C VAL A 65 -6.29 2.11 -0.51
N GLU A 66 -7.34 2.77 -0.99
CA GLU A 66 -7.59 2.94 -2.42
C GLU A 66 -6.92 4.19 -2.95
N ASN A 67 -7.06 5.30 -2.23
CA ASN A 67 -6.41 6.54 -2.59
C ASN A 67 -6.17 7.45 -1.39
N ILE A 68 -5.26 8.40 -1.59
CA ILE A 68 -4.92 9.45 -0.63
C ILE A 68 -5.27 10.78 -1.26
N VAL A 69 -6.18 11.51 -0.60
CA VAL A 69 -6.71 12.78 -1.08
C VAL A 69 -5.67 13.89 -0.90
N ARG A 70 -5.72 14.89 -1.79
CA ARG A 70 -4.85 16.06 -1.75
C ARG A 70 -4.85 16.72 -0.37
N GLY A 71 -3.66 17.16 0.07
CA GLY A 71 -3.41 17.65 1.42
C GLY A 71 -3.11 16.54 2.43
N GLY A 72 -3.14 15.26 2.00
CA GLY A 72 -2.75 14.07 2.76
C GLY A 72 -3.34 14.04 4.15
N SER A 73 -4.54 14.58 4.28
CA SER A 73 -5.26 14.67 5.53
C SER A 73 -6.03 13.39 5.80
N SER A 74 -6.42 12.68 4.73
CA SER A 74 -7.23 11.48 4.80
C SER A 74 -6.88 10.42 3.75
N VAL A 75 -7.10 9.16 4.12
CA VAL A 75 -7.10 7.99 3.24
C VAL A 75 -8.53 7.55 2.96
N HIS A 76 -8.81 7.17 1.72
CA HIS A 76 -10.02 6.44 1.35
C HIS A 76 -9.75 4.94 1.39
N LEU A 77 -10.57 4.23 2.15
CA LEU A 77 -10.46 2.80 2.38
C LEU A 77 -11.47 2.06 1.53
N LYS A 78 -11.13 0.84 1.10
CA LYS A 78 -11.93 0.02 0.17
C LYS A 78 -13.40 -0.18 0.55
N LYS A 79 -13.72 -0.21 1.85
CA LYS A 79 -15.12 -0.28 2.34
C LYS A 79 -15.87 1.07 2.27
N GLY A 80 -15.38 2.04 1.49
CA GLY A 80 -15.97 3.36 1.33
C GLY A 80 -15.79 4.31 2.51
N SER A 81 -14.97 3.94 3.51
CA SER A 81 -14.74 4.77 4.69
C SER A 81 -13.56 5.72 4.48
N GLN A 82 -13.69 6.97 4.95
CA GLN A 82 -12.61 7.94 4.96
C GLN A 82 -12.02 8.02 6.36
N ARG A 83 -10.70 7.93 6.48
CA ARG A 83 -10.00 8.05 7.77
C ARG A 83 -8.95 9.14 7.70
N ALA A 84 -8.93 9.98 8.73
CA ALA A 84 -7.88 10.96 8.89
C ALA A 84 -6.56 10.27 9.28
N MET A 85 -5.47 10.66 8.64
CA MET A 85 -4.13 10.20 9.03
C MET A 85 -3.66 10.92 10.30
N SER A 86 -2.87 10.25 11.13
CA SER A 86 -2.16 10.95 12.22
C SER A 86 -1.14 11.94 11.67
N GLY A 87 -0.84 13.02 12.40
CA GLY A 87 0.05 14.08 11.92
C GLY A 87 1.44 13.61 11.48
N LYS A 88 2.00 12.60 12.15
CA LYS A 88 3.27 11.98 11.75
C LYS A 88 3.15 11.25 10.42
N THR A 89 2.07 10.49 10.22
CA THR A 89 1.78 9.81 8.95
C THR A 89 1.60 10.84 7.82
N LYS A 90 0.89 11.95 8.07
CA LYS A 90 0.75 13.04 7.09
C LYS A 90 2.09 13.61 6.65
N LEU A 91 2.99 13.89 7.59
CA LEU A 91 4.30 14.45 7.30
C LEU A 91 5.12 13.51 6.39
N LEU A 92 5.11 12.21 6.73
CA LEU A 92 5.89 11.21 5.99
C LEU A 92 5.28 10.87 4.62
N MET A 93 3.96 11.02 4.50
CA MET A 93 3.21 10.90 3.24
C MET A 93 3.05 12.24 2.51
N GLY A 94 3.74 13.30 2.95
CA GLY A 94 3.54 14.66 2.44
C GLY A 94 3.84 14.80 0.94
N TRP A 95 4.65 13.91 0.38
CA TRP A 95 4.90 13.83 -1.05
C TRP A 95 3.64 13.50 -1.87
N THR A 96 2.65 12.84 -1.27
CA THR A 96 1.36 12.55 -1.92
C THR A 96 0.51 13.82 -2.11
N HIS A 97 0.81 14.92 -1.40
CA HIS A 97 0.08 16.19 -1.54
C HIS A 97 0.27 16.84 -2.91
N LYS A 98 1.27 16.40 -3.67
CA LYS A 98 1.52 16.87 -5.04
C LYS A 98 0.44 16.38 -6.02
N TRP A 99 -0.33 15.34 -5.67
CA TRP A 99 -1.39 14.80 -6.52
C TRP A 99 -2.64 15.69 -6.57
N PRO A 100 -3.22 15.91 -7.77
CA PRO A 100 -4.47 16.66 -7.91
C PRO A 100 -5.63 15.96 -7.19
N GLU A 101 -6.67 16.73 -6.83
CA GLU A 101 -7.90 16.14 -6.26
C GLU A 101 -8.65 15.27 -7.27
N GLN A 102 -8.61 15.65 -8.56
CA GLN A 102 -9.26 14.93 -9.64
C GLN A 102 -8.58 13.58 -9.94
N THR A 103 -7.28 13.48 -9.63
CA THR A 103 -6.45 12.29 -9.82
C THR A 103 -5.63 12.05 -8.55
N PRO A 104 -6.28 11.59 -7.46
CA PRO A 104 -5.61 11.41 -6.19
C PRO A 104 -4.55 10.31 -6.28
N PHE A 105 -3.64 10.30 -5.31
CA PHE A 105 -2.60 9.28 -5.26
C PHE A 105 -3.21 7.90 -4.97
N ASP A 106 -3.06 6.96 -5.91
CA ASP A 106 -3.44 5.56 -5.81
C ASP A 106 -2.17 4.68 -5.70
N PRO A 107 -1.91 4.05 -4.54
CA PRO A 107 -0.74 3.19 -4.35
C PRO A 107 -0.67 2.05 -5.37
N GLY A 108 -1.82 1.51 -5.78
CA GLY A 108 -1.93 0.40 -6.71
C GLY A 108 -1.65 0.78 -8.18
N LYS A 109 -1.60 2.08 -8.49
CA LYS A 109 -1.26 2.57 -9.84
C LYS A 109 0.05 3.32 -9.89
N HIS A 110 0.44 3.91 -8.77
CA HIS A 110 1.54 4.87 -8.73
C HIS A 110 2.77 4.33 -8.02
N CYS A 111 2.71 3.15 -7.39
CA CYS A 111 3.87 2.53 -6.78
C CYS A 111 4.21 1.20 -7.44
N VAL A 112 5.49 0.84 -7.35
CA VAL A 112 6.03 -0.46 -7.69
C VAL A 112 6.95 -0.93 -6.58
N ILE A 113 7.04 -2.24 -6.41
CA ILE A 113 8.05 -2.85 -5.55
C ILE A 113 9.02 -3.70 -6.36
N THR A 114 10.31 -3.53 -6.12
CA THR A 114 11.37 -4.31 -6.76
C THR A 114 12.31 -4.87 -5.71
N GLN A 115 13.17 -5.80 -6.11
CA GLN A 115 14.24 -6.33 -5.27
C GLN A 115 15.59 -5.95 -5.88
N ASN A 116 16.54 -5.50 -5.05
CA ASN A 116 17.89 -5.18 -5.49
C ASN A 116 18.82 -6.40 -5.43
N GLU A 117 20.06 -6.22 -5.89
CA GLU A 117 21.08 -7.28 -5.93
C GLU A 117 21.40 -7.85 -4.54
N ASN A 118 21.27 -7.02 -3.49
CA ASN A 118 21.48 -7.41 -2.09
C ASN A 118 20.26 -8.12 -1.47
N LYS A 119 19.25 -8.48 -2.29
CA LYS A 119 17.97 -9.06 -1.86
C LYS A 119 17.11 -8.17 -0.96
N ASN A 120 17.45 -6.89 -0.82
CA ASN A 120 16.59 -5.90 -0.17
C ASN A 120 15.49 -5.45 -1.13
N TYR A 121 14.39 -5.01 -0.57
CA TYR A 121 13.24 -4.54 -1.33
C TYR A 121 13.29 -3.02 -1.49
N LYS A 122 12.76 -2.52 -2.60
CA LYS A 122 12.63 -1.09 -2.86
C LYS A 122 11.20 -0.79 -3.26
N VAL A 123 10.55 0.10 -2.54
CA VAL A 123 9.31 0.73 -3.02
C VAL A 123 9.68 2.01 -3.72
N ALA A 124 9.17 2.19 -4.93
CA ALA A 124 9.26 3.43 -5.67
C ALA A 124 7.84 3.88 -6.05
N CYS A 125 7.51 5.12 -5.75
CA CYS A 125 6.24 5.73 -6.12
C CYS A 125 6.47 6.96 -7.00
N THR A 126 5.67 7.08 -8.05
CA THR A 126 5.71 8.19 -8.99
C THR A 126 5.12 9.45 -8.37
N SER A 127 5.52 10.59 -8.93
CA SER A 127 4.96 11.90 -8.65
C SER A 127 4.30 12.43 -9.92
N PRO A 128 3.22 13.22 -9.80
CA PRO A 128 2.55 13.84 -10.94
C PRO A 128 3.38 14.98 -11.54
N VAL A 129 4.45 15.41 -10.87
CA VAL A 129 5.37 16.44 -11.37
C VAL A 129 6.40 15.76 -12.26
N ASN A 130 6.36 16.07 -13.57
CA ASN A 130 7.25 15.53 -14.62
C ASN A 130 8.73 15.96 -14.50
N SER A 131 9.21 16.28 -13.29
CA SER A 131 10.64 16.38 -13.05
C SER A 131 11.15 14.98 -12.70
N GLY A 132 12.10 14.44 -13.45
CA GLY A 132 12.66 13.09 -13.21
C GLY A 132 13.30 12.88 -11.82
N GLN A 133 13.25 13.89 -10.95
CA GLN A 133 13.79 13.93 -9.59
C GLN A 133 12.75 13.70 -8.49
N ASP A 134 11.45 13.72 -8.80
CA ASP A 134 10.39 13.70 -7.78
C ASP A 134 9.84 12.29 -7.48
N LYS A 135 10.68 11.24 -7.54
CA LYS A 135 10.26 9.89 -7.14
C LYS A 135 10.44 9.71 -5.64
N TRP A 136 9.38 9.28 -4.95
CA TRP A 136 9.53 8.84 -3.56
C TRP A 136 10.00 7.39 -3.57
N GLU A 137 11.14 7.13 -2.94
CA GLU A 137 11.72 5.80 -2.89
C GLU A 137 12.16 5.45 -1.48
N LYS A 138 11.98 4.19 -1.10
CA LYS A 138 12.49 3.62 0.16
C LYS A 138 13.02 2.23 -0.05
N GLU A 139 14.24 2.03 0.41
CA GLU A 139 14.82 0.70 0.58
C GLU A 139 14.38 0.10 1.91
N ILE A 140 14.02 -1.18 1.87
CA ILE A 140 13.50 -1.96 2.97
C ILE A 140 14.37 -3.23 3.06
N PRO A 141 15.15 -3.37 4.15
CA PRO A 141 15.92 -4.59 4.38
C PRO A 141 15.03 -5.84 4.36
N ALA A 142 15.54 -6.95 3.83
CA ALA A 142 14.81 -8.21 3.84
C ALA A 142 14.37 -8.64 5.26
N SER A 143 15.15 -8.30 6.28
CA SER A 143 14.86 -8.55 7.69
C SER A 143 13.63 -7.79 8.23
N HIS A 144 13.14 -6.78 7.52
CA HIS A 144 11.93 -6.04 7.88
C HIS A 144 10.67 -6.56 7.18
N ILE A 145 10.82 -7.53 6.26
CA ILE A 145 9.70 -8.18 5.62
C ILE A 145 9.16 -9.28 6.54
N VAL A 146 7.89 -9.17 6.86
CA VAL A 146 7.12 -10.19 7.57
C VAL A 146 6.30 -10.96 6.55
N GLU A 147 6.29 -12.28 6.67
CA GLU A 147 5.42 -13.16 5.89
C GLU A 147 4.17 -13.47 6.72
N PRO A 148 3.04 -12.76 6.47
CA PRO A 148 1.83 -12.98 7.22
C PRO A 148 1.21 -14.34 6.86
N ASN A 149 0.52 -14.94 7.83
CA ASN A 149 -0.22 -16.16 7.57
C ASN A 149 -1.34 -15.88 6.55
N ASN A 150 -1.26 -16.50 5.38
CA ASN A 150 -2.03 -16.18 4.16
C ASN A 150 -3.57 -16.13 4.32
N SER A 151 -4.12 -16.64 5.42
CA SER A 151 -5.56 -16.73 5.66
C SER A 151 -6.23 -15.40 6.03
N GLU A 152 -5.51 -14.48 6.68
CA GLU A 152 -6.13 -13.24 7.20
C GLU A 152 -6.12 -12.09 6.18
N ILE A 153 -5.10 -12.01 5.32
CA ILE A 153 -4.98 -10.87 4.37
C ILE A 153 -5.80 -11.08 3.09
N LYS A 154 -5.98 -12.33 2.63
CA LYS A 154 -6.85 -12.62 1.47
C LYS A 154 -8.27 -12.12 1.68
N ARG A 155 -8.83 -12.33 2.88
CA ARG A 155 -10.18 -11.87 3.26
C ARG A 155 -10.36 -10.35 3.24
N VAL A 156 -9.29 -9.60 3.47
CA VAL A 156 -9.33 -8.12 3.53
C VAL A 156 -9.00 -7.48 2.17
N SER A 157 -8.40 -8.27 1.27
CA SER A 157 -7.96 -7.81 -0.07
C SER A 157 -9.03 -8.00 -1.14
N GLU A 158 -9.92 -8.98 -0.97
CA GLU A 158 -11.11 -9.27 -1.79
C GLU A 158 -12.25 -8.28 -1.55
#